data_AF-A0A9E2RXC0-F1
#
_entry.id   AF-A0A9E2RXC0-F1
#
_cell.length_a   1.000
_cell.length_b   1.000
_cell.length_c   1.000
_cell.angle_alpha   90.00
_cell.angle_beta   90.00
_cell.angle_gamma   90.00
#
_symmetry.space_group_name_H-M   'P 1'
#
loop_
_entity.id
_entity.type
_entity.pdbx_description
1 polymer ?
#
loop_
_entity_poly.entity_id
_entity_poly.type
_entity_poly.pdbx_seq_one_letter_code
_entity_poly.pdbx_strand_id
1 'polypeptide(L)'
;MSSWTPESLYDYFDQYAGVARSRAEDLRSRSAREQIEILTRVRETWAERLRGLEEDAFVNLLVALVEDLYFLGADVPEITRELLGYVVAVWGTGLHVASERGWRVRHVIDNRWSDPSAASAIFSLLAPAAEMTFVLALDDDAPRLLAELEGHALYLDPRAEPDCLDEVLTAPRRPGDIVIERHEAPEPGSPAHAWVTPRS
;
A
#
# COMPACT_ATOMS: atom_id res chain seq x y z
N MET A 1 15.81 27.44 1.51
CA MET A 1 14.82 26.35 1.49
C MET A 1 15.55 25.11 1.02
N SER A 2 15.73 24.09 1.87
CA SER A 2 16.35 22.84 1.42
C SER A 2 15.46 22.23 0.32
N SER A 3 16.08 21.80 -0.77
CA SER A 3 15.37 21.24 -1.91
C SER A 3 14.76 19.91 -1.47
N TRP A 4 13.44 19.90 -1.34
CA TRP A 4 12.63 18.71 -1.17
C TRP A 4 12.59 17.98 -2.52
N THR A 5 13.70 17.35 -2.89
CA THR A 5 13.83 16.62 -4.14
C THR A 5 14.44 15.26 -3.84
N PRO A 6 13.65 14.17 -3.91
CA PRO A 6 14.17 12.82 -3.76
C PRO A 6 15.19 12.49 -4.86
N GLU A 7 16.32 11.87 -4.48
CA GLU A 7 17.40 11.53 -5.40
C GLU A 7 17.13 10.15 -6.00
N SER A 8 16.76 9.17 -5.18
CA SER A 8 16.42 7.79 -5.58
C SER A 8 14.91 7.52 -5.61
N LEU A 9 14.50 6.32 -6.08
CA LEU A 9 13.10 5.86 -5.99
C LEU A 9 12.73 5.45 -4.55
N TYR A 10 13.67 4.85 -3.81
CA TYR A 10 13.46 4.39 -2.44
C TYR A 10 13.27 5.55 -1.46
N ASP A 11 13.81 6.73 -1.78
CA ASP A 11 13.63 7.98 -1.03
C ASP A 11 12.16 8.44 -0.91
N TYR A 12 11.23 7.77 -1.61
CA TYR A 12 9.79 8.00 -1.51
C TYR A 12 9.07 7.09 -0.51
N PHE A 13 9.53 5.85 -0.28
CA PHE A 13 8.68 4.85 0.38
C PHE A 13 9.40 3.90 1.36
N ASP A 14 10.74 3.93 1.45
CA ASP A 14 11.52 3.01 2.30
C ASP A 14 11.14 3.14 3.79
N GLN A 15 10.41 2.14 4.29
CA GLN A 15 9.95 2.11 5.67
C GLN A 15 11.08 1.79 6.66
N TYR A 16 12.06 0.98 6.27
CA TYR A 16 13.20 0.64 7.14
C TYR A 16 14.09 1.85 7.41
N ALA A 17 14.23 2.73 6.40
CA ALA A 17 14.87 4.03 6.55
C ALA A 17 13.97 5.06 7.26
N GLY A 18 12.71 4.72 7.57
CA GLY A 18 11.74 5.59 8.23
C GLY A 18 11.31 6.77 7.36
N VAL A 19 11.37 6.64 6.03
CA VAL A 19 11.11 7.74 5.09
C VAL A 19 9.73 8.32 5.30
N ALA A 20 8.68 7.50 5.28
CA ALA A 20 7.31 7.99 5.40
C ALA A 20 7.08 8.77 6.70
N ARG A 21 7.60 8.28 7.82
CA ARG A 21 7.54 8.96 9.11
C ARG A 21 8.29 10.27 9.10
N SER A 22 9.55 10.29 8.64
CA SER A 22 10.36 11.50 8.55
C SER A 22 9.68 12.57 7.68
N ARG A 23 9.10 12.16 6.54
CA ARG A 23 8.37 13.08 5.66
C ARG A 23 7.07 13.59 6.28
N ALA A 24 6.36 12.75 7.05
CA ALA A 24 5.18 13.18 7.80
C ALA A 24 5.54 14.22 8.88
N GLU A 25 6.64 14.01 9.61
CA GLU A 25 7.15 14.95 10.61
C GLU A 25 7.57 16.28 9.96
N ASP A 26 8.26 16.23 8.81
CA ASP A 26 8.62 17.40 8.01
C ASP A 26 7.38 18.17 7.53
N LEU A 27 6.31 17.48 7.11
CA LEU A 27 5.05 18.08 6.66
C LEU A 27 4.31 18.76 7.82
N ARG A 28 4.36 18.17 9.02
CA ARG A 28 3.68 18.70 10.22
C ARG A 28 4.18 20.09 10.60
N SER A 29 5.45 20.41 10.33
CA SER A 29 6.02 21.73 10.61
C SER A 29 5.68 22.80 9.55
N ARG A 30 4.88 22.46 8.53
CA ARG A 30 4.56 23.34 7.39
C ARG A 30 3.15 23.90 7.49
N SER A 31 2.90 25.01 6.80
CA SER A 31 1.54 25.50 6.61
C SER A 31 0.73 24.54 5.72
N ALA A 32 -0.60 24.54 5.86
CA ALA A 32 -1.48 23.70 5.06
C ALA A 32 -1.28 23.91 3.54
N ARG A 33 -1.00 25.15 3.12
CA ARG A 33 -0.69 25.48 1.72
C ARG A 33 0.59 24.78 1.25
N GLU A 34 1.67 24.90 2.02
CA GLU A 34 2.94 24.25 1.70
C GLU A 34 2.81 22.72 1.69
N GLN A 35 2.02 22.14 2.61
CA GLN A 35 1.75 20.71 2.61
C GLN A 35 1.08 20.27 1.29
N ILE A 36 0.08 21.00 0.81
CA ILE A 36 -0.58 20.72 -0.47
C ILE A 36 0.43 20.81 -1.61
N GLU A 37 1.22 21.88 -1.67
CA GLU A 37 2.23 22.08 -2.72
C GLU A 37 3.27 20.95 -2.74
N ILE A 38 3.78 20.53 -1.58
CA ILE A 38 4.72 19.42 -1.44
C ILE A 38 4.09 18.10 -1.90
N LEU A 39 2.92 17.75 -1.37
CA LEU A 39 2.26 16.48 -1.69
C LEU A 39 1.85 16.40 -3.17
N THR A 40 1.47 17.51 -3.79
CA THR A 40 1.22 17.56 -5.25
C THR A 40 2.50 17.28 -6.03
N ARG A 41 3.60 17.95 -5.67
CA ARG A 41 4.90 17.72 -6.32
C ARG A 41 5.38 16.28 -6.15
N VAL A 42 5.15 15.66 -5.00
CA VAL A 42 5.41 14.22 -4.78
C VAL A 42 4.70 13.40 -5.83
N ARG A 43 3.37 13.55 -5.94
CA ARG A 43 2.54 12.76 -6.84
C ARG A 43 3.02 12.91 -8.28
N GLU A 44 3.26 14.14 -8.72
CA GLU A 44 3.68 14.43 -10.10
C GLU A 44 5.06 13.82 -10.40
N THR A 45 6.06 14.08 -9.55
CA THR A 45 7.43 13.59 -9.74
C THR A 45 7.49 12.06 -9.65
N TRP A 46 6.76 11.49 -8.70
CA TRP A 46 6.71 10.04 -8.52
C TRP A 46 6.01 9.35 -9.69
N ALA A 47 4.86 9.87 -10.13
CA ALA A 47 4.17 9.34 -11.30
C ALA A 47 5.03 9.40 -12.56
N GLU A 48 5.73 10.51 -12.79
CA GLU A 48 6.65 10.64 -13.93
C GLU A 48 7.76 9.58 -13.89
N ARG A 49 8.42 9.42 -12.73
CA ARG A 49 9.47 8.40 -12.56
C ARG A 49 8.94 6.99 -12.79
N LEU A 50 7.80 6.65 -12.20
CA LEU A 50 7.18 5.33 -12.32
C LEU A 50 6.79 4.97 -13.75
N ARG A 51 6.26 5.94 -14.52
CA ARG A 51 5.91 5.73 -15.93
C ARG A 51 7.13 5.48 -16.82
N GLY A 52 8.29 6.01 -16.43
CA GLY A 52 9.56 5.79 -17.13
C GLY A 52 10.23 4.44 -16.87
N LEU A 53 9.72 3.63 -15.94
CA LEU A 53 10.34 2.35 -15.59
C LEU A 53 10.00 1.25 -16.59
N GLU A 54 11.03 0.47 -16.94
CA GLU A 54 10.88 -0.82 -17.63
C GLU A 54 9.94 -1.76 -16.87
N GLU A 55 9.34 -2.72 -17.58
CA GLU A 55 8.27 -3.57 -17.04
C GLU A 55 8.73 -4.35 -15.79
N ASP A 56 9.85 -5.07 -15.87
CA ASP A 56 10.39 -5.86 -14.76
C ASP A 56 10.74 -4.98 -13.55
N ALA A 57 11.39 -3.84 -13.81
CA ALA A 57 11.75 -2.88 -12.76
C ALA A 57 10.51 -2.29 -12.08
N PHE A 58 9.47 -1.99 -12.86
CA PHE A 58 8.21 -1.47 -12.34
C PHE A 58 7.47 -2.50 -11.48
N VAL A 59 7.39 -3.75 -11.93
CA VAL A 59 6.73 -4.83 -11.18
C VAL A 59 7.46 -5.12 -9.88
N ASN A 60 8.80 -5.22 -9.90
CA ASN A 60 9.60 -5.42 -8.68
C ASN A 60 9.41 -4.26 -7.70
N LEU A 61 9.35 -3.03 -8.21
CA LEU A 61 9.08 -1.85 -7.39
C LEU A 61 7.68 -1.88 -6.78
N LEU A 62 6.65 -2.33 -7.51
CA LEU A 62 5.30 -2.45 -6.98
C LEU A 62 5.22 -3.48 -5.84
N VAL A 63 5.94 -4.59 -5.95
CA VAL A 63 6.03 -5.58 -4.87
C VAL A 63 6.67 -4.95 -3.64
N ALA A 64 7.84 -4.31 -3.80
CA ALA A 64 8.53 -3.63 -2.70
C ALA A 64 7.68 -2.52 -2.07
N LEU A 65 6.96 -1.75 -2.89
CA LEU A 65 6.06 -0.70 -2.45
C LEU A 65 4.94 -1.28 -1.56
N VAL A 66 4.29 -2.37 -1.97
CA VAL A 66 3.24 -3.00 -1.17
C VAL A 66 3.80 -3.62 0.11
N GLU A 67 4.99 -4.22 0.06
CA GLU A 67 5.67 -4.74 1.26
C GLU A 67 5.99 -3.61 2.25
N ASP A 68 6.59 -2.50 1.79
CA ASP A 68 6.91 -1.37 2.65
C ASP A 68 5.65 -0.72 3.24
N LEU A 69 4.51 -0.74 2.51
CA LEU A 69 3.23 -0.30 3.06
C LEU A 69 2.78 -1.19 4.22
N TYR A 70 2.97 -2.50 4.06
CA TYR A 70 2.61 -3.48 5.08
C TYR A 70 3.44 -3.28 6.34
N PHE A 71 4.76 -3.14 6.20
CA PHE A 71 5.66 -2.83 7.32
C PHE A 71 5.32 -1.48 7.96
N LEU A 72 5.03 -0.46 7.16
CA LEU A 72 4.69 0.87 7.65
C LEU A 72 3.49 0.81 8.59
N GLY A 73 2.41 0.16 8.17
CA GLY A 73 1.21 0.16 9.00
C GLY A 73 1.31 -0.74 10.23
N ALA A 74 2.20 -1.72 10.26
CA ALA A 74 2.43 -2.54 11.44
C ALA A 74 3.42 -1.94 12.46
N ASP A 75 4.38 -1.13 11.99
CA ASP A 75 5.40 -0.50 12.83
C ASP A 75 5.01 0.89 13.34
N VAL A 76 4.01 1.53 12.75
CA VAL A 76 3.61 2.88 13.13
C VAL A 76 2.63 2.84 14.29
N PRO A 77 2.98 3.43 15.45
CA PRO A 77 2.13 3.41 16.64
C PRO A 77 0.92 4.36 16.55
N GLU A 78 0.94 5.34 15.63
CA GLU A 78 -0.15 6.29 15.44
C GLU A 78 -0.17 6.80 13.99
N ILE A 79 -1.32 6.65 13.32
CA ILE A 79 -1.53 7.21 11.99
C ILE A 79 -1.96 8.67 12.11
N THR A 80 -1.09 9.60 11.72
CA THR A 80 -1.44 11.03 11.66
C THR A 80 -1.89 11.47 10.28
N ARG A 81 -2.58 12.61 10.20
CA ARG A 81 -3.05 13.19 8.94
C ARG A 81 -1.92 13.39 7.92
N GLU A 82 -0.75 13.83 8.37
CA GLU A 82 0.40 14.07 7.50
C GLU A 82 1.00 12.78 6.95
N LEU A 83 1.10 11.75 7.80
CA LEU A 83 1.53 10.42 7.38
C LEU A 83 0.57 9.87 6.32
N LEU A 84 -0.73 9.95 6.59
CA LEU A 84 -1.77 9.52 5.67
C LEU A 84 -1.71 10.28 4.34
N GLY A 85 -1.51 11.60 4.39
CA GLY A 85 -1.34 12.43 3.20
C GLY A 85 -0.12 12.04 2.37
N TYR A 86 0.99 11.70 3.02
CA TYR A 86 2.20 11.22 2.37
C TYR A 86 2.02 9.81 1.79
N VAL A 87 1.41 8.88 2.53
CA VAL A 87 1.09 7.52 2.08
C VAL A 87 0.25 7.56 0.82
N VAL A 88 -0.82 8.35 0.81
CA VAL A 88 -1.68 8.51 -0.38
C VAL A 88 -0.90 9.13 -1.55
N ALA A 89 0.02 10.07 -1.29
CA ALA A 89 0.80 10.70 -2.34
C ALA A 89 1.83 9.76 -2.99
N VAL A 90 2.38 8.80 -2.25
CA VAL A 90 3.40 7.88 -2.76
C VAL A 90 2.80 6.55 -3.20
N TRP A 91 2.14 5.83 -2.28
CA TRP A 91 1.56 4.52 -2.57
C TRP A 91 0.33 4.65 -3.47
N GLY A 92 -0.56 5.61 -3.20
CA GLY A 92 -1.72 5.86 -4.04
C GLY A 92 -1.34 6.19 -5.48
N THR A 93 -0.29 6.99 -5.68
CA THR A 93 0.26 7.25 -7.01
C THR A 93 0.89 6.02 -7.65
N GLY A 94 1.64 5.21 -6.89
CA GLY A 94 2.20 3.94 -7.37
C GLY A 94 1.14 3.00 -7.93
N LEU A 95 0.08 2.80 -7.15
CA LEU A 95 -1.07 1.95 -7.48
C LEU A 95 -1.88 2.50 -8.66
N HIS A 96 -2.07 3.83 -8.71
CA HIS A 96 -2.72 4.47 -9.84
C HIS A 96 -1.96 4.27 -11.15
N VAL A 97 -0.64 4.49 -11.14
CA VAL A 97 0.20 4.25 -12.33
C VAL A 97 0.21 2.77 -12.71
N ALA A 98 0.13 1.85 -11.74
CA ALA A 98 -0.02 0.42 -12.02
C ALA A 98 -1.30 0.14 -12.81
N SER A 99 -2.44 0.68 -12.36
CA SER A 99 -3.72 0.58 -13.03
C SER A 99 -3.70 1.18 -14.44
N GLU A 100 -3.13 2.38 -14.60
CA GLU A 100 -2.93 3.01 -15.93
C GLU A 100 -2.12 2.12 -16.89
N ARG A 101 -1.15 1.36 -16.35
CA ARG A 101 -0.31 0.40 -17.09
C ARG A 101 -0.97 -0.97 -17.28
N GLY A 102 -2.21 -1.16 -16.84
CA GLY A 102 -2.98 -2.39 -16.97
C GLY A 102 -2.60 -3.48 -15.97
N TRP A 103 -1.93 -3.12 -14.88
CA TRP A 103 -1.64 -4.03 -13.77
C TRP A 103 -2.77 -4.01 -12.74
N ARG A 104 -3.07 -5.17 -12.18
CA ARG A 104 -3.96 -5.33 -11.03
C ARG A 104 -3.17 -5.90 -9.87
N VAL A 105 -3.11 -5.16 -8.77
CA VAL A 105 -2.43 -5.61 -7.56
C VAL A 105 -3.45 -6.24 -6.63
N ARG A 106 -3.25 -7.50 -6.25
CA ARG A 106 -4.03 -8.20 -5.23
C ARG A 106 -3.10 -8.45 -4.06
N HIS A 107 -3.48 -8.00 -2.87
CA HIS A 107 -2.67 -8.15 -1.68
C HIS A 107 -3.45 -8.93 -0.62
N VAL A 108 -2.94 -10.10 -0.24
CA VAL A 108 -3.53 -10.98 0.75
C VAL A 108 -2.68 -10.91 2.00
N ILE A 109 -3.28 -10.45 3.10
CA ILE A 109 -2.65 -10.36 4.42
C ILE A 109 -3.41 -11.28 5.37
N ASP A 110 -2.74 -12.31 5.86
CA ASP A 110 -3.14 -12.99 7.10
C ASP A 110 -2.70 -12.10 8.28
N ASN A 111 -3.66 -11.53 9.02
CA ASN A 111 -3.39 -10.34 9.82
C ASN A 111 -2.77 -10.67 11.19
N ARG A 112 -1.60 -10.09 11.46
CA ARG A 112 -1.00 -9.98 12.80
C ARG A 112 -0.63 -8.53 13.16
N TRP A 113 -1.32 -7.54 12.59
CA TRP A 113 -1.10 -6.14 12.95
C TRP A 113 -1.55 -5.89 14.39
N SER A 114 -0.74 -5.13 15.12
CA SER A 114 -1.04 -4.75 16.50
C SER A 114 -2.23 -3.79 16.61
N ASP A 115 -2.54 -3.03 15.56
CA ASP A 115 -3.70 -2.15 15.45
C ASP A 115 -4.46 -2.37 14.11
N PRO A 116 -5.57 -3.13 14.12
CA PRO A 116 -6.43 -3.33 12.96
C PRO A 116 -7.05 -2.06 12.37
N SER A 117 -7.25 -1.02 13.20
CA SER A 117 -7.86 0.23 12.74
C SER A 117 -6.91 1.05 11.86
N ALA A 118 -5.60 0.96 12.14
CA ALA A 118 -4.54 1.54 11.35
C ALA A 118 -4.48 0.92 9.94
N ALA A 119 -4.55 -0.41 9.85
CA ALA A 119 -4.62 -1.14 8.58
C ALA A 119 -5.81 -0.67 7.74
N SER A 120 -6.99 -0.65 8.36
CA SER A 120 -8.22 -0.24 7.70
C SER A 120 -8.11 1.18 7.14
N ALA A 121 -7.64 2.15 7.93
CA ALA A 121 -7.56 3.55 7.49
C ALA A 121 -6.64 3.73 6.27
N ILE A 122 -5.50 3.05 6.23
CA ILE A 122 -4.57 3.11 5.10
C ILE A 122 -5.20 2.47 3.86
N PHE A 123 -5.71 1.25 3.98
CA PHE A 123 -6.17 0.50 2.83
C PHE A 123 -7.46 1.06 2.23
N SER A 124 -8.38 1.57 3.04
CA SER A 124 -9.60 2.21 2.55
C SER A 124 -9.32 3.44 1.69
N LEU A 125 -8.25 4.18 1.97
CA LEU A 125 -7.87 5.36 1.17
C LEU A 125 -7.13 5.00 -0.11
N LEU A 126 -6.48 3.83 -0.15
CA LEU A 126 -5.72 3.35 -1.31
C LEU A 126 -6.57 2.51 -2.26
N ALA A 127 -7.65 1.91 -1.77
CA ALA A 127 -8.53 1.05 -2.56
C ALA A 127 -9.17 1.70 -3.82
N PRO A 128 -9.41 3.03 -3.89
CA PRO A 128 -9.86 3.67 -5.13
C PRO A 128 -8.76 3.77 -6.21
N ALA A 129 -7.47 3.67 -5.84
CA ALA A 129 -6.35 3.95 -6.74
C ALA A 129 -5.95 2.77 -7.63
N ALA A 130 -6.29 1.54 -7.24
CA ALA A 130 -6.13 0.34 -8.05
C ALA A 130 -7.37 -0.52 -7.88
N GLU A 131 -7.70 -1.41 -8.82
CA GLU A 131 -8.61 -2.53 -8.57
C GLU A 131 -7.95 -3.49 -7.57
N MET A 132 -7.74 -2.99 -6.35
CA MET A 132 -6.97 -3.60 -5.32
C MET A 132 -7.91 -4.37 -4.43
N THR A 133 -7.68 -5.68 -4.37
CA THR A 133 -8.32 -6.53 -3.37
C THR A 133 -7.38 -6.71 -2.21
N PHE A 134 -7.77 -6.21 -1.04
CA PHE A 134 -7.12 -6.53 0.22
C PHE A 134 -7.96 -7.55 0.95
N VAL A 135 -7.36 -8.66 1.35
CA VAL A 135 -7.97 -9.58 2.29
C VAL A 135 -7.26 -9.40 3.61
N LEU A 136 -7.96 -8.97 4.66
CA LEU A 136 -7.44 -9.02 6.02
C LEU A 136 -8.25 -10.06 6.78
N ALA A 137 -7.61 -11.16 7.17
CA ALA A 137 -8.16 -12.10 8.13
C ALA A 137 -8.08 -11.45 9.51
N LEU A 138 -9.19 -10.93 10.02
CA LEU A 138 -9.24 -10.23 11.30
C LEU A 138 -9.80 -11.17 12.38
N ASP A 139 -9.18 -11.20 13.56
CA ASP A 139 -9.77 -11.84 14.75
C ASP A 139 -11.14 -11.22 15.11
N ASP A 140 -11.89 -11.92 15.98
CA ASP A 140 -13.32 -11.83 16.38
C ASP A 140 -14.05 -10.45 16.39
N ASP A 141 -13.35 -9.31 16.34
CA ASP A 141 -13.91 -7.94 16.35
C ASP A 141 -14.18 -7.33 14.96
N ALA A 142 -13.84 -8.02 13.87
CA ALA A 142 -14.01 -7.50 12.51
C ALA A 142 -15.44 -7.15 12.01
N PRO A 143 -16.56 -7.68 12.57
CA PRO A 143 -17.88 -7.32 12.05
C PRO A 143 -18.21 -5.83 12.24
N ARG A 144 -17.59 -5.16 13.22
CA ARG A 144 -17.80 -3.73 13.48
C ARG A 144 -17.04 -2.86 12.47
N LEU A 145 -15.80 -3.21 12.15
CA LEU A 145 -14.98 -2.48 11.16
C LEU A 145 -15.56 -2.60 9.75
N LEU A 146 -16.16 -3.75 9.44
CA LEU A 146 -16.78 -4.04 8.14
C LEU A 146 -17.92 -3.11 7.75
N ALA A 147 -18.74 -2.71 8.73
CA ALA A 147 -19.89 -1.83 8.50
C ALA A 147 -19.48 -0.40 8.11
N GLU A 148 -18.22 -0.01 8.33
CA GLU A 148 -17.73 1.36 8.09
C GLU A 148 -17.11 1.54 6.69
N LEU A 149 -16.92 0.47 5.91
CA LEU A 149 -16.06 0.48 4.71
C LEU A 149 -16.79 0.22 3.37
N GLU A 150 -18.09 0.49 3.31
CA GLU A 150 -18.92 0.27 2.12
C GLU A 150 -18.28 0.83 0.82
N GLY A 151 -18.05 -0.05 -0.16
CA GLY A 151 -17.87 0.36 -1.57
C GLY A 151 -16.52 0.12 -2.23
N HIS A 152 -15.53 -0.43 -1.52
CA HIS A 152 -14.25 -0.83 -2.10
C HIS A 152 -14.03 -2.32 -1.88
N ALA A 153 -13.44 -3.04 -2.85
CA ALA A 153 -13.23 -4.48 -2.78
C ALA A 153 -12.11 -4.84 -1.78
N LEU A 154 -12.33 -4.49 -0.52
CA LEU A 154 -11.62 -4.94 0.66
C LEU A 154 -12.38 -6.19 1.12
N TYR A 155 -11.86 -7.40 0.87
CA TYR A 155 -12.43 -8.63 1.43
C TYR A 155 -11.97 -8.76 2.88
N LEU A 156 -12.51 -7.92 3.76
CA LEU A 156 -12.40 -8.13 5.19
C LEU A 156 -13.44 -9.18 5.58
N ASP A 157 -13.05 -10.42 5.85
CA ASP A 157 -14.00 -11.36 6.46
C ASP A 157 -13.60 -11.64 7.92
N PRO A 158 -14.37 -11.14 8.92
CA PRO A 158 -14.24 -11.49 10.33
C PRO A 158 -14.41 -12.97 10.63
N ARG A 159 -14.92 -13.72 9.65
CA ARG A 159 -15.17 -15.14 9.69
C ARG A 159 -14.50 -15.81 8.50
N ALA A 160 -13.37 -15.29 8.03
CA ALA A 160 -12.52 -15.98 7.07
C ALA A 160 -12.11 -17.33 7.69
N GLU A 161 -12.97 -18.33 7.52
CA GLU A 161 -12.55 -19.71 7.54
C GLU A 161 -11.43 -19.84 6.49
N PRO A 162 -10.46 -20.74 6.68
CA PRO A 162 -9.30 -20.91 5.78
C PRO A 162 -9.64 -20.84 4.27
N ASP A 163 -10.86 -21.21 3.92
CA ASP A 163 -11.48 -21.23 2.61
C ASP A 163 -11.59 -19.86 1.91
N CYS A 164 -11.69 -18.71 2.61
CA CYS A 164 -11.73 -17.38 1.97
C CYS A 164 -10.36 -16.94 1.44
N LEU A 165 -9.28 -17.36 2.11
CA LEU A 165 -7.92 -17.18 1.62
C LEU A 165 -7.73 -18.03 0.37
N ASP A 166 -8.22 -19.27 0.41
CA ASP A 166 -8.27 -20.16 -0.75
C ASP A 166 -9.06 -19.53 -1.90
N GLU A 167 -10.20 -18.85 -1.68
CA GLU A 167 -10.93 -18.19 -2.77
C GLU A 167 -10.11 -17.11 -3.49
N VAL A 168 -9.32 -16.29 -2.78
CA VAL A 168 -8.47 -15.27 -3.43
C VAL A 168 -7.23 -15.87 -4.09
N LEU A 169 -6.65 -16.90 -3.48
CA LEU A 169 -5.47 -17.60 -4.01
C LEU A 169 -5.80 -18.53 -5.17
N THR A 170 -7.00 -19.13 -5.16
CA THR A 170 -7.52 -20.02 -6.20
C THR A 170 -8.34 -19.30 -7.25
N ALA A 171 -8.71 -18.02 -7.03
CA ALA A 171 -9.33 -17.18 -8.03
C ALA A 171 -8.49 -17.22 -9.32
N PRO A 172 -9.11 -17.43 -10.50
CA PRO A 172 -8.39 -17.48 -11.76
C PRO A 172 -7.51 -16.23 -11.93
N ARG A 173 -6.21 -16.46 -12.03
CA ARG A 173 -5.24 -15.39 -12.31
C ARG A 173 -5.44 -14.94 -13.73
N ARG A 174 -5.59 -13.63 -13.90
CA ARG A 174 -5.77 -12.97 -15.18
C ARG A 174 -4.43 -12.37 -15.61
N PRO A 175 -4.17 -12.25 -16.91
CA PRO A 175 -3.01 -11.51 -17.40
C PRO A 175 -2.92 -10.11 -16.76
N GLY A 176 -1.74 -9.76 -16.26
CA GLY A 176 -1.50 -8.50 -15.54
C GLY A 176 -1.84 -8.51 -14.04
N ASP A 177 -2.15 -9.66 -13.46
CA ASP A 177 -2.29 -9.78 -12.00
C ASP A 177 -0.92 -9.86 -11.32
N ILE A 178 -0.72 -9.03 -10.29
CA ILE A 178 0.35 -9.14 -9.30
C ILE A 178 -0.32 -9.56 -8.00
N VAL A 179 -0.07 -10.79 -7.55
CA VAL A 179 -0.59 -11.32 -6.29
C VAL A 179 0.54 -11.32 -5.29
N ILE A 180 0.35 -10.64 -4.17
CA ILE A 180 1.30 -10.58 -3.06
C ILE A 180 0.60 -11.19 -1.85
N GLU A 181 1.23 -12.17 -1.23
CA GLU A 181 0.68 -12.92 -0.11
C GLU A 181 1.65 -12.90 1.08
N ARG A 182 1.08 -12.72 2.26
CA ARG A 182 1.82 -12.68 3.51
C ARG A 182 1.07 -13.40 4.62
N HIS A 183 1.75 -14.39 5.22
CA HIS A 183 1.24 -15.20 6.34
C HIS A 183 1.90 -14.89 7.68
N GLU A 184 2.96 -14.08 7.62
CA GLU A 184 3.85 -13.83 8.75
C GLU A 184 3.73 -12.40 9.22
N ALA A 185 4.00 -12.22 10.51
CA ALA A 185 4.16 -10.90 11.10
C ALA A 185 5.25 -10.10 10.35
N PRO A 186 5.20 -8.76 10.40
CA PRO A 186 6.23 -7.90 9.83
C PRO A 186 7.52 -8.03 10.63
N GLU A 187 8.32 -9.04 10.29
CA GLU A 187 9.70 -9.18 10.78
C GLU A 187 10.66 -8.78 9.66
N PRO A 188 11.73 -8.01 9.96
CA PRO A 188 12.75 -7.68 8.97
C PRO A 188 13.31 -8.95 8.31
N GLY A 189 13.21 -9.03 6.98
CA GLY A 189 13.67 -10.18 6.20
C GLY A 189 12.67 -11.32 6.05
N SER A 190 11.46 -11.22 6.62
CA SER A 190 10.34 -12.12 6.28
C SER A 190 9.89 -11.82 4.84
N PRO A 191 9.96 -12.79 3.92
CA PRO A 191 9.64 -12.56 2.51
C PRO A 191 8.14 -12.60 2.26
N ALA A 192 7.59 -11.66 1.49
CA ALA A 192 6.30 -11.89 0.86
C ALA A 192 6.42 -12.92 -0.28
N HIS A 193 5.35 -13.67 -0.51
CA HIS A 193 5.23 -14.49 -1.69
C HIS A 193 4.55 -13.68 -2.79
N ALA A 194 5.26 -13.42 -3.89
CA ALA A 194 4.73 -12.67 -5.02
C ALA A 194 4.60 -13.56 -6.26
N TRP A 195 3.44 -13.51 -6.90
CA TRP A 195 3.21 -14.10 -8.22
C TRP A 195 2.80 -13.03 -9.21
N VAL A 196 3.46 -13.02 -10.35
CA VAL A 196 3.17 -12.11 -11.45
C VAL A 196 2.64 -12.94 -12.60
N THR A 197 1.44 -12.61 -13.08
CA THR A 197 0.88 -13.20 -14.28
C THR A 197 1.24 -12.31 -15.46
N PRO A 198 2.05 -12.79 -16.43
CA PRO A 198 2.38 -12.02 -17.61
C PRO A 198 1.13 -11.48 -18.31
N ARG A 199 1.24 -10.33 -18.96
CA ARG A 199 0.11 -9.69 -19.66
C ARG A 199 -0.24 -10.37 -21.00
N SER A 200 0.51 -11.42 -21.40
CA SER A 200 0.40 -12.14 -22.67
C SER A 200 -0.08 -13.58 -22.52
#